data_AF-A0A534MII6-F1
#
_entry.id   AF-A0A534MII6-F1
#
_cell.length_a   1.000
_cell.length_b   1.000
_cell.length_c   1.000
_cell.angle_alpha   90.00
_cell.angle_beta   90.00
_cell.angle_gamma   90.00
#
_symmetry.space_group_name_H-M   'P 1'
#
loop_
_entity.id
_entity.type
_entity.pdbx_description
1 polymer ?
#
loop_
_entity_poly.entity_id
_entity_poly.type
_entity_poly.pdbx_seq_one_letter_code
_entity_poly.pdbx_strand_id
1 'polypeptide(L)'
;MVVLHRVAPQRGLLRVLLHQLRSQRTDGQTARHVLRPRGARPERSRTGHRSLRPEGLSRLGLWDNAVAKLVKKRGAESGGAGPRDWPSLEGLKRLSKVNDESLQDLRQDALACLAAALGAIDPERLVGSALRVRGRTLETPGRSFRLQGHRIHLLAVGKAAVPMARAALGKLPIASGILASNRPPNDIPMDRIRSFVGSHPLPDEGSLAAGEAALQLVDRLGRDNLLLVLVSGGASAMFEASPIPLEDLRLAYGSLLRSGLPIRDVNEVRKGLSLVKGGRLAARAAARGATVVGLIVSDFVGNP
;
A
#
# COMPACT_ATOMS: atom_id res chain seq x y z
N MET A 1 6.02 16.95 0.26
CA MET A 1 5.30 15.67 0.41
C MET A 1 5.72 14.78 -0.74
N VAL A 2 6.13 13.54 -0.46
CA VAL A 2 6.63 12.57 -1.45
C VAL A 2 5.62 11.42 -1.53
N VAL A 3 5.13 11.12 -2.74
CA VAL A 3 4.26 9.96 -2.98
C VAL A 3 5.14 8.78 -3.37
N LEU A 4 5.06 7.69 -2.59
CA LEU A 4 5.93 6.53 -2.71
C LEU A 4 5.46 5.49 -3.73
N HIS A 5 4.23 5.60 -4.22
CA HIS A 5 3.71 4.72 -5.27
C HIS A 5 3.52 5.45 -6.58
N ARG A 6 4.37 5.19 -7.57
CA ARG A 6 3.97 5.24 -8.98
C ARG A 6 3.57 3.82 -9.36
N VAL A 7 2.28 3.54 -9.48
CA VAL A 7 1.85 2.44 -10.34
C VAL A 7 2.20 2.86 -11.77
N ALA A 8 3.42 2.57 -12.21
CA ALA A 8 3.69 2.55 -13.64
C ALA A 8 2.70 1.57 -14.25
N PRO A 9 1.96 1.92 -15.30
CA PRO A 9 1.03 0.99 -15.92
C PRO A 9 1.86 -0.17 -16.46
N GLN A 10 1.92 -1.29 -15.74
CA GLN A 10 2.47 -2.56 -16.24
C GLN A 10 1.53 -3.20 -17.27
N ARG A 11 0.94 -2.37 -18.15
CA ARG A 11 0.20 -2.78 -19.33
C ARG A 11 1.09 -3.63 -20.24
N GLY A 12 2.41 -3.43 -20.21
CA GLY A 12 3.40 -4.18 -20.98
C GLY A 12 3.54 -5.64 -20.51
N LEU A 13 3.78 -5.88 -19.21
CA LEU A 13 4.07 -7.22 -18.71
C LEU A 13 2.87 -8.18 -18.85
N LEU A 14 1.67 -7.68 -18.53
CA LEU A 14 0.44 -8.45 -18.69
C LEU A 14 0.09 -8.68 -20.17
N ARG A 15 0.37 -7.70 -21.06
CA ARG A 15 0.24 -7.90 -22.52
C ARG A 15 1.22 -8.94 -23.04
N VAL A 16 2.47 -8.94 -22.57
CA VAL A 16 3.50 -9.90 -22.99
C VAL A 16 3.12 -11.32 -22.55
N LEU A 17 2.70 -11.49 -21.29
CA LEU A 17 2.18 -12.76 -20.78
C LEU A 17 0.93 -13.24 -21.54
N LEU A 18 -0.04 -12.35 -21.78
CA LEU A 18 -1.26 -12.69 -22.53
C LEU A 18 -0.97 -12.94 -24.03
N HIS A 19 0.00 -12.25 -24.61
CA HIS A 19 0.44 -12.47 -26.00
C HIS A 19 1.16 -13.80 -26.15
N GLN A 20 2.04 -14.17 -25.22
CA GLN A 20 2.71 -15.48 -25.19
C GLN A 20 1.72 -16.64 -24.96
N LEU A 21 0.72 -16.45 -24.10
CA LEU A 21 -0.36 -17.42 -23.90
C LEU A 21 -1.27 -17.56 -25.14
N ARG A 22 -1.40 -16.50 -25.95
CA ARG A 22 -2.16 -16.54 -27.23
C ARG A 22 -1.34 -17.12 -28.37
N SER A 23 -0.05 -16.82 -28.47
CA SER A 23 0.85 -17.36 -29.51
C SER A 23 1.12 -18.86 -29.33
N GLN A 24 1.01 -19.39 -28.11
CA GLN A 24 1.08 -20.83 -27.85
C GLN A 24 -0.21 -21.60 -28.20
N ARG A 25 -1.32 -20.91 -28.48
CA ARG A 25 -2.58 -21.55 -28.92
C ARG A 25 -2.67 -21.73 -30.44
N THR A 26 -1.89 -21.00 -31.22
CA THR A 26 -2.02 -20.99 -32.69
C THR A 26 -1.15 -22.01 -33.40
N ASP A 27 -0.03 -22.44 -32.81
CA ASP A 27 0.90 -23.36 -33.49
C ASP A 27 0.92 -24.72 -32.79
N GLY A 28 -0.05 -25.55 -33.15
CA GLY A 28 0.02 -26.99 -32.95
C GLY A 28 1.04 -27.62 -33.89
N GLN A 29 2.34 -27.34 -33.71
CA GLN A 29 3.48 -28.18 -34.10
C GLN A 29 4.81 -27.48 -33.78
N THR A 30 5.60 -28.13 -32.92
CA THR A 30 7.07 -27.98 -32.74
C THR A 30 7.66 -26.58 -32.52
N ALA A 31 8.04 -26.29 -31.27
CA ALA A 31 9.11 -25.34 -30.96
C ALA A 31 9.96 -25.81 -29.77
N ARG A 32 10.81 -26.81 -30.02
CA ARG A 32 12.08 -26.93 -29.28
C ARG A 32 12.96 -25.76 -29.75
N HIS A 33 13.59 -25.07 -28.80
CA HIS A 33 14.40 -23.84 -28.95
C HIS A 33 13.62 -22.53 -28.87
N VAL A 34 13.70 -21.83 -27.72
CA VAL A 34 14.25 -20.46 -27.60
C VAL A 34 14.60 -20.22 -26.12
N LEU A 35 15.77 -20.63 -25.67
CA LEU A 35 16.49 -19.98 -24.56
C LEU A 35 17.99 -20.30 -24.71
N ARG A 36 18.72 -19.46 -25.45
CA ARG A 36 20.16 -19.29 -25.27
C ARG A 36 20.48 -17.79 -25.26
N PRO A 37 21.09 -17.26 -24.19
CA PRO A 37 21.64 -15.92 -24.22
C PRO A 37 22.88 -15.89 -25.13
N ARG A 38 22.99 -14.88 -26.00
CA ARG A 38 24.23 -14.61 -26.73
C ARG A 38 25.28 -14.07 -25.75
N GLY A 39 26.36 -14.81 -25.58
CA GLY A 39 27.63 -14.28 -25.06
C GLY A 39 28.07 -14.77 -23.66
N ALA A 40 28.40 -16.05 -23.52
CA ALA A 40 29.45 -16.55 -22.61
C ALA A 40 29.76 -18.02 -22.96
N ARG A 41 31.05 -18.38 -23.05
CA ARG A 41 31.51 -19.78 -23.28
C ARG A 41 31.25 -20.63 -22.02
N PRO A 42 31.10 -21.97 -22.15
CA PRO A 42 30.72 -22.82 -21.03
C PRO A 42 31.96 -23.29 -20.24
N GLU A 43 31.97 -23.03 -18.94
CA GLU A 43 32.66 -23.90 -17.99
C GLU A 43 31.63 -24.71 -17.22
N ARG A 44 31.85 -26.03 -17.22
CA ARG A 44 31.03 -27.00 -16.50
C ARG A 44 31.38 -26.96 -15.01
N SER A 45 30.40 -26.84 -14.14
CA SER A 45 30.49 -27.47 -12.81
C SER A 45 29.12 -27.96 -12.34
N ARG A 46 29.14 -29.23 -11.93
CA ARG A 46 28.03 -30.00 -11.34
C ARG A 46 27.68 -29.38 -9.97
N THR A 47 26.39 -29.34 -9.60
CA THR A 47 25.82 -29.92 -8.36
C THR A 47 24.41 -29.39 -8.04
N GLY A 48 23.49 -30.31 -7.73
CA GLY A 48 22.51 -30.16 -6.65
C GLY A 48 21.13 -29.56 -6.94
N HIS A 49 20.23 -30.30 -7.61
CA HIS A 49 18.78 -30.07 -7.44
C HIS A 49 18.36 -30.55 -6.04
N ARG A 50 18.06 -29.62 -5.13
CA ARG A 50 17.24 -29.91 -3.93
C ARG A 50 15.77 -29.88 -4.34
N SER A 51 15.10 -31.04 -4.27
CA SER A 51 13.64 -31.08 -4.35
C SER A 51 13.05 -30.39 -3.11
N LEU A 52 12.10 -29.50 -3.33
CA LEU A 52 11.31 -28.90 -2.25
C LEU A 52 10.31 -29.95 -1.75
N ARG A 53 10.33 -30.22 -0.45
CA ARG A 53 9.57 -31.29 0.22
C ARG A 53 8.04 -31.06 0.20
N PRO A 54 7.23 -32.12 0.41
CA PRO A 54 5.76 -32.14 0.22
C PRO A 54 4.93 -31.22 1.12
N GLU A 55 5.51 -30.66 2.18
CA GLU A 55 4.80 -29.77 3.11
C GLU A 55 4.28 -28.48 2.43
N GLY A 56 4.89 -28.08 1.29
CA GLY A 56 4.45 -26.96 0.47
C GLY A 56 3.15 -27.19 -0.32
N LEU A 57 2.72 -28.45 -0.51
CA LEU A 57 1.52 -28.78 -1.30
C LEU A 57 0.21 -28.44 -0.55
N SER A 58 0.23 -28.46 0.78
CA SER A 58 -0.92 -28.06 1.62
C SER A 58 -1.30 -26.59 1.47
N ARG A 59 -0.33 -25.73 1.12
CA ARG A 59 -0.55 -24.29 0.92
C ARG A 59 -1.26 -24.00 -0.41
N LEU A 60 -1.10 -24.84 -1.43
CA LEU A 60 -1.73 -24.64 -2.75
C LEU A 60 -3.26 -24.63 -2.67
N GLY A 61 -3.87 -25.49 -1.84
CA GLY A 61 -5.33 -25.52 -1.64
C GLY A 61 -5.89 -24.29 -0.91
N LEU A 62 -5.09 -23.64 -0.06
CA LEU A 62 -5.43 -22.36 0.56
C LEU A 62 -5.35 -21.21 -0.46
N TRP A 63 -4.43 -21.30 -1.42
CA TRP A 63 -4.23 -20.30 -2.47
C TRP A 63 -5.27 -20.39 -3.59
N ASP A 64 -5.69 -21.59 -3.99
CA ASP A 64 -6.81 -21.79 -4.92
C ASP A 64 -8.10 -21.14 -4.38
N ASN A 65 -8.32 -21.26 -3.07
CA ASN A 65 -9.41 -20.58 -2.38
C ASN A 65 -9.27 -19.05 -2.37
N ALA A 66 -8.04 -18.52 -2.24
CA ALA A 66 -7.79 -17.08 -2.26
C ALA A 66 -8.04 -16.47 -3.65
N VAL A 67 -7.57 -17.13 -4.71
CA VAL A 67 -7.82 -16.73 -6.10
C VAL A 67 -9.32 -16.83 -6.43
N ALA A 68 -9.98 -17.92 -6.02
CA ALA A 68 -11.42 -18.07 -6.20
C ALA A 68 -12.23 -16.97 -5.47
N LYS A 69 -11.84 -16.60 -4.25
CA LYS A 69 -12.46 -15.49 -3.50
C LYS A 69 -12.23 -14.14 -4.19
N LEU A 70 -11.04 -13.88 -4.74
CA LEU A 70 -10.72 -12.65 -5.47
C LEU A 70 -11.54 -12.51 -6.76
N VAL A 71 -11.68 -13.61 -7.50
CA VAL A 71 -12.51 -13.68 -8.72
C VAL A 71 -13.99 -13.49 -8.37
N LYS A 72 -14.49 -14.15 -7.32
CA LYS A 72 -15.89 -14.04 -6.88
C LYS A 72 -16.24 -12.65 -6.37
N LYS A 73 -15.35 -12.02 -5.59
CA LYS A 73 -15.53 -10.66 -5.07
C LYS A 73 -15.58 -9.61 -6.19
N ARG A 74 -14.68 -9.71 -7.17
CA ARG A 74 -14.72 -8.79 -8.34
C ARG A 74 -15.88 -9.06 -9.29
N GLY A 75 -16.28 -10.33 -9.46
CA GLY A 75 -17.47 -10.67 -10.24
C GLY A 75 -18.77 -10.09 -9.66
N ALA A 76 -18.87 -10.03 -8.33
CA ALA A 76 -19.98 -9.38 -7.62
C ALA A 76 -19.93 -7.85 -7.72
N GLU A 77 -18.74 -7.24 -7.70
CA GLU A 77 -18.55 -5.77 -7.80
C GLU A 77 -18.73 -5.22 -9.23
N SER A 78 -18.73 -6.09 -10.27
CA SER A 78 -18.78 -5.69 -11.69
C SER A 78 -20.10 -6.02 -12.42
N GLY A 79 -21.18 -6.33 -11.68
CA GLY A 79 -22.49 -6.56 -12.29
C GLY A 79 -22.50 -7.70 -13.32
N GLY A 80 -21.64 -8.71 -13.15
CA GLY A 80 -21.59 -9.89 -14.02
C GLY A 80 -20.79 -9.75 -15.32
N ALA A 81 -20.25 -8.57 -15.66
CA ALA A 81 -19.42 -8.38 -16.85
C ALA A 81 -17.96 -8.11 -16.47
N GLY A 82 -17.24 -9.18 -16.11
CA GLY A 82 -15.78 -9.14 -16.14
C GLY A 82 -15.28 -8.82 -17.56
N PRO A 83 -14.01 -8.39 -17.74
CA PRO A 83 -13.44 -8.16 -19.06
C PRO A 83 -13.71 -9.37 -19.96
N ARG A 84 -14.26 -9.15 -21.17
CA ARG A 84 -14.76 -10.21 -22.08
C ARG A 84 -13.73 -11.31 -22.42
N ASP A 85 -12.46 -11.08 -22.12
CA ASP A 85 -11.32 -11.95 -22.39
C ASP A 85 -10.83 -12.76 -21.16
N TRP A 86 -11.49 -12.67 -20.01
CA TRP A 86 -11.08 -13.42 -18.82
C TRP A 86 -11.67 -14.84 -18.81
N PRO A 87 -10.87 -15.89 -18.52
CA PRO A 87 -11.39 -17.25 -18.44
C PRO A 87 -12.45 -17.37 -17.34
N SER A 88 -13.56 -18.04 -17.66
CA SER A 88 -14.64 -18.30 -16.70
C SER A 88 -14.14 -19.10 -15.50
N LEU A 89 -14.89 -19.09 -14.39
CA LEU A 89 -14.57 -19.87 -13.20
C LEU A 89 -14.49 -21.38 -13.50
N GLU A 90 -15.26 -21.85 -14.49
CA GLU A 90 -15.10 -23.21 -15.06
C GLU A 90 -13.85 -23.37 -15.91
N GLY A 91 -13.47 -22.36 -16.70
CA GLY A 91 -12.22 -22.34 -17.47
C GLY A 91 -10.98 -22.43 -16.58
N LEU A 92 -10.99 -21.74 -15.44
CA LEU A 92 -9.94 -21.84 -14.42
C LEU A 92 -9.91 -23.22 -13.73
N LYS A 93 -11.09 -23.83 -13.47
CA LYS A 93 -11.20 -25.20 -12.94
C LYS A 93 -10.75 -26.29 -13.95
N ARG A 94 -10.82 -26.00 -15.25
CA ARG A 94 -10.27 -26.90 -16.29
C ARG A 94 -8.74 -26.81 -16.35
N LEU A 95 -8.16 -25.63 -16.16
CA LEU A 95 -6.70 -25.45 -16.07
C LEU A 95 -6.09 -26.16 -14.86
N SER A 96 -6.80 -26.27 -13.75
CA SER A 96 -6.36 -27.04 -12.57
C SER A 96 -6.38 -28.57 -12.76
N LYS A 97 -6.92 -29.08 -13.88
CA LYS A 97 -6.94 -30.51 -14.22
C LYS A 97 -5.89 -30.91 -15.25
N VAL A 98 -5.09 -29.96 -15.75
CA VAL A 98 -4.07 -30.25 -16.75
C VAL A 98 -2.75 -30.58 -16.02
N ASN A 99 -2.33 -31.85 -16.11
CA ASN A 99 -1.03 -32.34 -15.61
C ASN A 99 0.08 -32.07 -16.63
N ASP A 100 0.15 -30.85 -17.14
CA ASP A 100 1.22 -30.42 -18.04
C ASP A 100 2.22 -29.60 -17.23
N GLU A 101 3.45 -30.11 -17.12
CA GLU A 101 4.55 -29.44 -16.39
C GLU A 101 4.72 -27.99 -16.85
N SER A 102 4.49 -27.70 -18.14
CA SER A 102 4.58 -26.34 -18.68
C SER A 102 3.52 -25.37 -18.14
N LEU A 103 2.32 -25.86 -17.80
CA LEU A 103 1.27 -25.04 -17.17
C LEU A 103 1.52 -24.85 -15.68
N GLN A 104 2.20 -25.79 -15.03
CA GLN A 104 2.64 -25.64 -13.64
C GLN A 104 3.73 -24.57 -13.54
N ASP A 105 4.68 -24.57 -14.46
CA ASP A 105 5.73 -23.55 -14.55
C ASP A 105 5.15 -22.16 -14.82
N LEU A 106 4.23 -22.01 -15.79
CA LEU A 106 3.55 -20.74 -16.07
C LEU A 106 2.74 -20.23 -14.87
N ARG A 107 2.08 -21.13 -14.14
CA ARG A 107 1.36 -20.79 -12.90
C ARG A 107 2.34 -20.31 -11.83
N GLN A 108 3.48 -20.99 -11.68
CA GLN A 108 4.52 -20.60 -10.73
C GLN A 108 5.12 -19.24 -11.07
N ASP A 109 5.39 -18.97 -12.34
CA ASP A 109 5.86 -17.68 -12.83
C ASP A 109 4.83 -16.57 -12.58
N ALA A 110 3.55 -16.81 -12.87
CA ALA A 110 2.48 -15.84 -12.60
C ALA A 110 2.36 -15.52 -11.10
N LEU A 111 2.48 -16.54 -10.24
CA LEU A 111 2.49 -16.36 -8.78
C LEU A 111 3.74 -15.61 -8.31
N ALA A 112 4.92 -15.90 -8.89
CA ALA A 112 6.15 -15.19 -8.59
C ALA A 112 6.06 -13.71 -8.99
N CYS A 113 5.50 -13.41 -10.17
CA CYS A 113 5.23 -12.03 -10.60
C CYS A 113 4.26 -11.32 -9.65
N LEU A 114 3.17 -11.98 -9.25
CA LEU A 114 2.22 -11.40 -8.29
C LEU A 114 2.86 -11.17 -6.92
N ALA A 115 3.62 -12.14 -6.41
CA ALA A 115 4.33 -12.02 -5.14
C ALA A 115 5.37 -10.89 -5.18
N ALA A 116 6.11 -10.76 -6.27
CA ALA A 116 7.04 -9.65 -6.49
C ALA A 116 6.31 -8.31 -6.54
N ALA A 117 5.17 -8.23 -7.23
CA ALA A 117 4.35 -7.02 -7.29
C ALA A 117 3.79 -6.64 -5.91
N LEU A 118 3.24 -7.60 -5.16
CA LEU A 118 2.77 -7.39 -3.78
C LEU A 118 3.91 -6.98 -2.85
N GLY A 119 5.09 -7.62 -3.01
CA GLY A 119 6.29 -7.28 -2.26
C GLY A 119 6.80 -5.86 -2.54
N ALA A 120 6.73 -5.42 -3.80
CA ALA A 120 7.12 -4.08 -4.22
C ALA A 120 6.14 -3.00 -3.72
N ILE A 121 4.88 -3.35 -3.45
CA ILE A 121 3.89 -2.43 -2.89
C ILE A 121 3.72 -2.51 -1.38
N ASP A 122 4.54 -3.32 -0.71
CA ASP A 122 4.51 -3.47 0.75
C ASP A 122 4.81 -2.14 1.46
N PRO A 123 3.89 -1.61 2.29
CA PRO A 123 4.04 -0.30 2.92
C PRO A 123 5.26 -0.18 3.83
N GLU A 124 5.64 -1.25 4.53
CA GLU A 124 6.80 -1.27 5.41
C GLU A 124 8.09 -1.16 4.60
N ARG A 125 8.24 -1.96 3.53
CA ARG A 125 9.38 -1.87 2.59
C ARG A 125 9.46 -0.53 1.89
N LEU A 126 8.34 0.07 1.50
CA LEU A 126 8.33 1.37 0.82
C LEU A 126 8.81 2.48 1.75
N VAL A 127 8.25 2.57 2.95
CA VAL A 127 8.71 3.55 3.94
C VAL A 127 10.17 3.28 4.32
N GLY A 128 10.52 2.01 4.51
CA GLY A 128 11.89 1.59 4.81
C GLY A 128 12.88 2.02 3.72
N SER A 129 12.58 1.80 2.44
CA SER A 129 13.47 2.18 1.34
C SER A 129 13.53 3.70 1.10
N ALA A 130 12.43 4.40 1.40
CA ALA A 130 12.32 5.85 1.30
C ALA A 130 13.04 6.60 2.42
N LEU A 131 13.09 6.05 3.63
CA LEU A 131 13.81 6.63 4.76
C LEU A 131 15.23 6.07 4.81
N ARG A 132 16.22 6.85 4.38
CA ARG A 132 17.64 6.48 4.45
C ARG A 132 18.35 7.40 5.42
N VAL A 133 18.98 6.83 6.44
CA VAL A 133 19.75 7.60 7.42
C VAL A 133 21.23 7.40 7.13
N ARG A 134 21.95 8.51 6.90
CA ARG A 134 23.41 8.52 6.74
C ARG A 134 24.01 9.48 7.75
N GLY A 135 24.66 8.93 8.78
CA GLY A 135 25.15 9.72 9.91
C GLY A 135 24.01 10.49 10.57
N ARG A 136 24.05 11.83 10.50
CA ARG A 136 23.01 12.73 11.04
C ARG A 136 22.09 13.33 9.98
N THR A 137 21.97 12.70 8.82
CA THR A 137 21.11 13.17 7.73
C THR A 137 20.06 12.12 7.39
N LEU A 138 18.79 12.54 7.33
CA LEU A 138 17.69 11.77 6.76
C LEU A 138 17.55 12.14 5.29
N GLU A 139 17.78 11.18 4.41
CA GLU A 139 17.49 11.25 2.99
C GLU A 139 16.11 10.64 2.73
N THR A 140 15.30 11.38 1.97
CA THR A 140 14.02 10.95 1.41
C THR A 140 14.07 11.14 -0.11
N PRO A 141 13.15 10.54 -0.90
CA PRO A 141 13.18 10.76 -2.35
C PRO A 141 13.06 12.26 -2.68
N GLY A 142 14.13 12.80 -3.26
CA GLY A 142 14.23 14.20 -3.70
C GLY A 142 14.59 15.23 -2.62
N ARG A 143 14.79 14.86 -1.34
CA ARG A 143 15.16 15.80 -0.28
C ARG A 143 16.01 15.17 0.83
N SER A 144 16.91 15.96 1.40
CA SER A 144 17.73 15.58 2.55
C SER A 144 17.54 16.57 3.70
N PHE A 145 17.50 16.06 4.92
CA PHE A 145 17.25 16.83 6.15
C PHE A 145 18.34 16.51 7.16
N ARG A 146 18.98 17.53 7.73
CA ARG A 146 19.85 17.33 8.90
C ARG A 146 18.98 16.99 10.10
N LEU A 147 19.31 15.92 10.80
CA LEU A 147 18.63 15.48 12.03
C LEU A 147 19.27 16.06 13.28
N GLN A 148 20.47 16.62 13.19
CA GLN A 148 21.14 17.23 14.34
C GLN A 148 20.30 18.39 14.89
N GLY A 149 19.99 18.34 16.18
CA GLY A 149 19.12 19.30 16.86
C GLY A 149 17.62 19.01 16.72
N HIS A 150 17.21 18.10 15.82
CA HIS A 150 15.79 17.80 15.63
C HIS A 150 15.29 16.65 16.52
N ARG A 151 14.19 16.89 17.25
CA ARG A 151 13.34 15.84 17.81
C ARG A 151 12.33 15.39 16.75
N ILE A 152 12.28 14.09 16.50
CA ILE A 152 11.44 13.53 15.44
C ILE A 152 10.11 13.08 16.02
N HIS A 153 9.01 13.56 15.45
CA HIS A 153 7.65 13.18 15.80
C HIS A 153 6.99 12.44 14.65
N LEU A 154 6.18 11.44 14.96
CA LEU A 154 5.51 10.60 13.97
C LEU A 154 4.00 10.88 13.95
N LEU A 155 3.44 11.02 12.76
CA LEU A 155 2.00 10.92 12.53
C LEU A 155 1.76 9.86 11.45
N ALA A 156 1.21 8.71 11.81
CA ALA A 156 0.91 7.64 10.87
C ALA A 156 -0.59 7.38 10.80
N VAL A 157 -1.20 7.50 9.62
CA VAL A 157 -2.66 7.45 9.45
C VAL A 157 -3.08 6.58 8.26
N GLY A 158 -4.15 5.80 8.45
CA GLY A 158 -4.78 4.95 7.44
C GLY A 158 -4.55 3.44 7.63
N LYS A 159 -5.02 2.63 6.69
CA LYS A 159 -5.02 1.16 6.77
C LYS A 159 -3.63 0.56 6.90
N ALA A 160 -2.62 1.20 6.32
CA ALA A 160 -1.23 0.77 6.38
C ALA A 160 -0.40 1.55 7.42
N ALA A 161 -1.03 2.33 8.30
CA ALA A 161 -0.31 3.13 9.30
C ALA A 161 0.62 2.28 10.19
N VAL A 162 0.16 1.10 10.65
CA VAL A 162 0.94 0.19 11.49
C VAL A 162 2.26 -0.25 10.82
N PRO A 163 2.26 -0.93 9.66
CA PRO A 163 3.52 -1.31 9.01
C PRO A 163 4.38 -0.10 8.60
N MET A 164 3.78 1.02 8.20
CA MET A 164 4.53 2.25 7.89
C MET A 164 5.23 2.83 9.12
N ALA A 165 4.54 2.87 10.27
CA ALA A 165 5.11 3.34 11.53
C ALA A 165 6.22 2.41 12.03
N ARG A 166 6.06 1.09 11.88
CA ARG A 166 7.10 0.10 12.22
C ARG A 166 8.40 0.36 11.45
N ALA A 167 8.30 0.58 10.14
CA ALA A 167 9.47 0.91 9.32
C ALA A 167 10.16 2.20 9.80
N ALA A 168 9.39 3.23 10.16
CA ALA A 168 9.94 4.50 10.65
C ALA A 168 10.62 4.34 12.01
N LEU A 169 9.99 3.61 12.94
CA LEU A 169 10.53 3.34 14.28
C LEU A 169 11.82 2.52 14.24
N GLY A 170 11.93 1.57 13.30
CA GLY A 170 13.16 0.79 13.10
C GLY A 170 14.32 1.60 12.51
N LYS A 171 14.10 2.84 12.05
CA LYS A 171 15.09 3.66 11.35
C LYS A 171 15.39 4.99 12.00
N LEU A 172 14.44 5.53 12.76
CA LEU A 172 14.52 6.88 13.31
C LEU A 172 14.24 6.86 14.81
N PRO A 173 14.97 7.66 15.61
CA PRO A 173 14.71 7.82 17.03
C PRO A 173 13.46 8.69 17.23
N ILE A 174 12.27 8.11 17.07
CA ILE A 174 11.00 8.80 17.26
C ILE A 174 10.84 9.17 18.74
N ALA A 175 10.61 10.46 19.01
CA ALA A 175 10.43 11.02 20.34
C ALA A 175 9.00 10.85 20.84
N SER A 176 8.00 11.09 19.98
CA SER A 176 6.59 10.80 20.24
C SER A 176 5.80 10.71 18.95
N GLY A 177 4.59 10.18 19.00
CA GLY A 177 3.75 10.17 17.81
C GLY A 177 2.30 9.76 18.02
N ILE A 178 1.54 9.93 16.94
CA ILE A 178 0.14 9.55 16.82
C ILE A 178 0.03 8.49 15.72
N LEU A 179 -0.66 7.39 16.02
CA LEU A 179 -0.97 6.33 15.07
C LEU A 179 -2.49 6.17 14.99
N ALA A 180 -3.08 6.31 13.80
CA ALA A 180 -4.50 6.10 13.57
C ALA A 180 -4.72 5.04 12.49
N SER A 181 -5.34 3.92 12.85
CA SER A 181 -5.61 2.79 11.96
C SER A 181 -6.94 2.11 12.24
N ASN A 182 -7.35 1.17 11.39
CA ASN A 182 -8.55 0.36 11.57
C ASN A 182 -8.40 -0.80 12.58
N ARG A 183 -7.26 -0.88 13.23
CA ARG A 183 -6.94 -1.91 14.22
C ARG A 183 -5.87 -1.40 15.18
N PRO A 184 -5.81 -1.92 16.42
CA PRO A 184 -4.71 -1.63 17.31
C PRO A 184 -3.39 -2.19 16.73
N PRO A 185 -2.24 -1.55 17.03
CA PRO A 185 -0.94 -2.12 16.72
C PRO A 185 -0.63 -3.25 17.70
N ASN A 186 -0.14 -4.38 17.19
CA ASN A 186 0.25 -5.52 18.02
C ASN A 186 1.75 -5.53 18.34
N ASP A 187 2.55 -4.71 17.65
CA ASP A 187 4.02 -4.80 17.63
C ASP A 187 4.70 -3.43 17.48
N ILE A 188 4.06 -2.39 18.03
CA ILE A 188 4.63 -1.05 18.13
C ILE A 188 4.78 -0.70 19.62
N PRO A 189 5.97 -0.27 20.07
CA PRO A 189 6.15 0.24 21.42
C PRO A 189 5.19 1.40 21.70
N MET A 190 4.33 1.21 22.69
CA MET A 190 3.28 2.15 23.07
C MET A 190 3.75 3.21 24.09
N ASP A 191 5.02 3.17 24.48
CA ASP A 191 5.63 4.13 25.42
C ASP A 191 5.72 5.54 24.82
N ARG A 192 5.84 5.66 23.50
CA ARG A 192 6.00 6.94 22.78
C ARG A 192 4.91 7.22 21.75
N ILE A 193 4.21 6.18 21.30
CA ILE A 193 3.19 6.27 20.25
C ILE A 193 1.81 6.11 20.86
N ARG A 194 0.98 7.15 20.75
CA ARG A 194 -0.44 7.06 21.09
C ARG A 194 -1.18 6.49 19.89
N SER A 195 -1.88 5.38 20.08
CA SER A 195 -2.66 4.70 19.05
C SER A 195 -4.15 4.96 19.20
N PHE A 196 -4.82 5.16 18.07
CA PHE A 196 -6.25 5.36 17.96
C PHE A 196 -6.81 4.41 16.91
N VAL A 197 -7.91 3.74 17.26
CA VAL A 197 -8.63 2.88 16.32
C VAL A 197 -9.79 3.67 15.76
N GLY A 198 -9.77 3.95 14.47
CA GLY A 198 -10.83 4.67 13.76
C GLY A 198 -11.51 3.78 12.72
N SER A 199 -12.78 4.03 12.47
CA SER A 199 -13.56 3.32 11.46
C SER A 199 -13.39 3.87 10.05
N HIS A 200 -13.88 3.08 9.09
CA HIS A 200 -13.89 3.40 7.67
C HIS A 200 -15.09 2.67 7.05
N PRO A 201 -15.91 3.32 6.19
CA PRO A 201 -15.59 4.54 5.44
C PRO A 201 -16.00 5.87 6.08
N LEU A 202 -16.70 5.86 7.22
CA LEU A 202 -17.13 7.07 7.94
C LEU A 202 -16.27 7.27 9.19
N PRO A 203 -16.04 8.53 9.63
CA PRO A 203 -15.36 8.82 10.88
C PRO A 203 -16.20 8.43 12.08
N ASP A 204 -15.53 8.17 13.19
CA ASP A 204 -16.10 7.87 14.51
C ASP A 204 -15.34 8.65 15.61
N GLU A 205 -15.65 8.34 16.86
CA GLU A 205 -15.02 8.94 18.05
C GLU A 205 -13.51 8.71 18.06
N GLY A 206 -13.06 7.51 17.68
CA GLY A 206 -11.63 7.20 17.57
C GLY A 206 -10.92 8.03 16.50
N SER A 207 -11.62 8.31 15.40
CA SER A 207 -11.15 9.17 14.32
C SER A 207 -10.99 10.63 14.77
N LEU A 208 -11.95 11.15 15.54
CA LEU A 208 -11.90 12.50 16.14
C LEU A 208 -10.81 12.62 17.20
N ALA A 209 -10.73 11.65 18.11
CA ALA A 209 -9.70 11.61 19.14
C ALA A 209 -8.29 11.60 18.52
N ALA A 210 -8.09 10.91 17.41
CA ALA A 210 -6.83 10.91 16.67
C ALA A 210 -6.48 12.29 16.11
N GLY A 211 -7.44 12.98 15.49
CA GLY A 211 -7.21 14.31 14.92
C GLY A 211 -6.98 15.37 15.99
N GLU A 212 -7.73 15.36 17.08
CA GLU A 212 -7.51 16.24 18.23
C GLU A 212 -6.13 16.02 18.85
N ALA A 213 -5.73 14.78 19.06
CA ALA A 213 -4.40 14.46 19.59
C ALA A 213 -3.28 14.93 18.64
N ALA A 214 -3.49 14.85 17.32
CA ALA A 214 -2.55 15.38 16.35
C ALA A 214 -2.49 16.91 16.35
N LEU A 215 -3.62 17.60 16.51
CA LEU A 215 -3.65 19.06 16.68
C LEU A 215 -2.84 19.48 17.92
N GLN A 216 -3.07 18.81 19.05
CA GLN A 216 -2.31 19.04 20.29
C GLN A 216 -0.81 18.76 20.12
N LEU A 217 -0.44 17.72 19.36
CA LEU A 217 0.95 17.42 19.04
C LEU A 217 1.58 18.55 18.23
N VAL A 218 0.94 18.98 17.13
CA VAL A 218 1.52 20.01 16.25
C VAL A 218 1.66 21.36 16.91
N ASP A 219 0.76 21.71 17.84
CA ASP A 219 0.80 22.98 18.58
C ASP A 219 2.03 23.11 19.49
N ARG A 220 2.54 21.98 19.97
CA ARG A 220 3.73 21.92 20.82
C ARG A 220 5.03 21.87 20.05
N LEU A 221 4.98 21.76 18.72
CA LEU A 221 6.19 21.70 17.92
C LEU A 221 6.89 23.06 17.85
N GLY A 222 8.19 23.03 17.53
CA GLY A 222 9.04 24.18 17.32
C GLY A 222 10.07 23.96 16.20
N ARG A 223 11.01 24.91 16.06
CA ARG A 223 12.08 24.89 15.04
C ARG A 223 12.96 23.64 15.11
N ASP A 224 13.16 23.12 16.31
CA ASP A 224 13.97 21.94 16.60
C ASP A 224 13.17 20.64 16.43
N ASN A 225 12.07 20.65 15.68
CA ASN A 225 11.23 19.47 15.51
C ASN A 225 11.06 19.12 14.03
N LEU A 226 11.02 17.82 13.77
CA LEU A 226 10.65 17.25 12.49
C LEU A 226 9.39 16.40 12.68
N LEU A 227 8.33 16.72 11.94
CA LEU A 227 7.12 15.90 11.88
C LEU A 227 7.16 15.02 10.62
N LEU A 228 7.31 13.71 10.84
CA LEU A 228 7.17 12.69 9.80
C LEU A 228 5.71 12.26 9.70
N VAL A 229 5.07 12.59 8.58
CA VAL A 229 3.68 12.26 8.28
C VAL A 229 3.63 11.10 7.30
N LEU A 230 3.05 9.98 7.73
CA LEU A 230 2.88 8.75 6.97
C LEU A 230 1.39 8.56 6.66
N VAL A 231 1.00 8.61 5.40
CA VAL A 231 -0.42 8.52 4.98
C VAL A 231 -0.64 7.33 4.06
N SER A 232 -1.73 6.61 4.28
CA SER A 232 -2.19 5.54 3.41
C SER A 232 -3.70 5.61 3.17
N GLY A 233 -4.21 4.76 2.27
CA GLY A 233 -5.63 4.63 1.99
C GLY A 233 -6.49 4.47 3.25
N GLY A 234 -7.63 5.16 3.28
CA GLY A 234 -8.57 5.18 4.40
C GLY A 234 -8.31 6.24 5.47
N ALA A 235 -7.22 7.00 5.39
CA ALA A 235 -6.90 8.07 6.34
C ALA A 235 -8.01 9.13 6.47
N SER A 236 -8.75 9.44 5.41
CA SER A 236 -9.79 10.48 5.47
C SER A 236 -10.93 10.15 6.43
N ALA A 237 -11.19 8.86 6.69
CA ALA A 237 -12.19 8.41 7.66
C ALA A 237 -11.56 8.23 9.06
N MET A 238 -10.43 7.52 9.14
CA MET A 238 -9.78 7.13 10.41
C MET A 238 -9.06 8.27 11.14
N PHE A 239 -8.92 9.44 10.50
CA PHE A 239 -8.20 10.59 11.05
C PHE A 239 -8.95 11.88 10.70
N GLU A 240 -9.55 12.50 11.71
CA GLU A 240 -10.39 13.67 11.52
C GLU A 240 -10.35 14.61 12.73
N ALA A 241 -10.48 15.91 12.48
CA ALA A 241 -10.92 16.86 13.49
C ALA A 241 -11.84 17.85 12.78
N SER A 242 -13.01 18.11 13.35
CA SER A 242 -14.08 18.85 12.68
C SER A 242 -14.63 19.94 13.59
N PRO A 243 -15.05 21.10 13.03
CA PRO A 243 -15.73 22.12 13.81
C PRO A 243 -17.22 21.80 14.07
N ILE A 244 -17.74 20.72 13.47
CA ILE A 244 -19.14 20.28 13.63
C ILE A 244 -19.21 18.96 14.43
N PRO A 245 -20.36 18.64 15.05
CA PRO A 245 -20.57 17.39 15.76
C PRO A 245 -20.34 16.15 14.88
N LEU A 246 -19.92 15.04 15.51
CA LEU A 246 -19.64 13.78 14.81
C LEU A 246 -20.85 13.27 14.02
N GLU A 247 -22.05 13.39 14.56
CA GLU A 247 -23.29 12.95 13.92
C GLU A 247 -23.53 13.69 12.59
N ASP A 248 -23.47 15.02 12.62
CA ASP A 248 -23.59 15.87 11.44
C ASP A 248 -22.49 15.57 10.42
N LEU A 249 -21.25 15.37 10.89
CA LEU A 249 -20.14 15.02 10.03
C LEU A 249 -20.34 13.67 9.33
N ARG A 250 -20.85 12.67 10.05
CA ARG A 250 -21.18 11.34 9.50
C ARG A 250 -22.31 11.42 8.50
N LEU A 251 -23.35 12.22 8.78
CA LEU A 251 -24.46 12.48 7.85
C LEU A 251 -23.97 13.15 6.56
N ALA A 252 -23.14 14.19 6.69
CA ALA A 252 -22.53 14.89 5.56
C ALA A 252 -21.66 13.94 4.73
N TYR A 253 -20.73 13.21 5.36
CA TYR A 253 -19.83 12.29 4.65
C TYR A 253 -20.58 11.12 4.02
N GLY A 254 -21.57 10.57 4.71
CA GLY A 254 -22.41 9.51 4.17
C GLY A 254 -23.18 9.95 2.93
N SER A 255 -23.71 11.18 2.94
CA SER A 255 -24.42 11.76 1.79
C SER A 255 -23.48 12.03 0.62
N LEU A 256 -22.29 12.58 0.89
CA LEU A 256 -21.27 12.80 -0.15
C LEU A 256 -20.82 11.49 -0.79
N LEU A 257 -20.60 10.42 -0.01
CA LEU A 257 -20.20 9.12 -0.55
C LEU A 257 -21.31 8.46 -1.40
N ARG A 258 -22.58 8.77 -1.15
CA ARG A 258 -23.74 8.27 -1.92
C ARG A 258 -24.11 9.16 -3.11
N SER A 259 -23.52 10.35 -3.24
CA SER A 259 -23.90 11.35 -4.23
C SER A 259 -23.58 11.00 -5.69
N GLY A 260 -22.72 10.00 -5.93
CA GLY A 260 -22.21 9.70 -7.26
C GLY A 260 -21.20 10.72 -7.80
N LEU A 261 -20.85 11.75 -7.02
CA LEU A 261 -19.84 12.73 -7.39
C LEU A 261 -18.45 12.08 -7.55
N PRO A 262 -17.61 12.59 -8.46
CA PRO A 262 -16.21 12.23 -8.50
C PRO A 262 -15.56 12.39 -7.12
N ILE A 263 -14.73 11.42 -6.75
CA ILE A 263 -14.05 11.38 -5.46
C ILE A 263 -13.18 12.61 -5.18
N ARG A 264 -12.70 13.28 -6.22
CA ARG A 264 -11.99 14.57 -6.10
C ARG A 264 -12.90 15.63 -5.51
N ASP A 265 -14.12 15.76 -6.03
CA ASP A 265 -15.09 16.76 -5.61
C ASP A 265 -15.62 16.45 -4.21
N VAL A 266 -15.87 15.17 -3.92
CA VAL A 266 -16.16 14.69 -2.56
C VAL A 266 -15.06 15.14 -1.59
N ASN A 267 -13.79 14.94 -1.96
CA ASN A 267 -12.68 15.33 -1.10
C ASN A 267 -12.53 16.86 -0.97
N GLU A 268 -12.87 17.66 -1.99
CA GLU A 268 -12.88 19.12 -1.85
C GLU A 268 -13.89 19.58 -0.79
N VAL A 269 -15.12 19.06 -0.81
CA VAL A 269 -16.13 19.40 0.21
C VAL A 269 -15.67 18.94 1.60
N ARG A 270 -15.13 17.72 1.72
CA ARG A 270 -14.62 17.19 3.00
C ARG A 270 -13.49 18.01 3.59
N LYS A 271 -12.66 18.67 2.76
CA LYS A 271 -11.67 19.62 3.27
C LYS A 271 -12.36 20.80 3.96
N GLY A 272 -13.49 21.30 3.45
CA GLY A 272 -14.24 22.38 4.10
C GLY A 272 -14.70 22.05 5.53
N LEU A 273 -15.00 20.78 5.79
CA LEU A 273 -15.53 20.30 7.07
C LEU A 273 -14.46 19.81 8.06
N SER A 274 -13.18 20.08 7.79
CA SER A 274 -12.06 19.49 8.53
C SER A 274 -11.00 20.52 8.91
N LEU A 275 -10.52 20.43 10.15
CA LEU A 275 -9.42 21.22 10.71
C LEU A 275 -8.04 20.65 10.37
N VAL A 276 -7.95 19.37 9.96
CA VAL A 276 -6.68 18.68 9.71
C VAL A 276 -6.42 18.40 8.22
N LYS A 277 -7.47 18.29 7.40
CA LYS A 277 -7.37 18.03 5.95
C LYS A 277 -7.00 19.28 5.16
N GLY A 278 -6.73 19.10 3.86
CA GLY A 278 -6.39 20.20 2.96
C GLY A 278 -5.04 20.84 3.27
N GLY A 279 -4.11 20.07 3.84
CA GLY A 279 -2.80 20.57 4.26
C GLY A 279 -2.81 21.40 5.54
N ARG A 280 -3.96 21.63 6.18
CA ARG A 280 -4.07 22.49 7.37
C ARG A 280 -3.21 22.03 8.54
N LEU A 281 -3.16 20.73 8.82
CA LEU A 281 -2.30 20.21 9.89
C LEU A 281 -0.81 20.45 9.60
N ALA A 282 -0.38 20.24 8.36
CA ALA A 282 1.00 20.48 7.94
C ALA A 282 1.35 21.98 7.98
N ALA A 283 0.45 22.83 7.50
CA ALA A 283 0.59 24.28 7.56
C ALA A 283 0.69 24.77 9.02
N ARG A 284 -0.13 24.21 9.92
CA ARG A 284 -0.09 24.50 11.36
C ARG A 284 1.26 24.11 11.96
N ALA A 285 1.77 22.90 11.69
CA ALA A 285 3.11 22.50 12.14
C ALA A 285 4.22 23.40 11.58
N ALA A 286 4.15 23.75 10.29
CA ALA A 286 5.12 24.64 9.65
C ALA A 286 5.08 26.07 10.22
N ALA A 287 3.91 26.58 10.57
CA ALA A 287 3.75 27.88 11.24
C ALA A 287 4.41 27.91 12.63
N ARG A 288 4.59 26.75 13.27
CA ARG A 288 5.38 26.61 14.51
C ARG A 288 6.88 26.52 14.27
N GLY A 289 7.33 26.52 13.01
CA GLY A 289 8.71 26.36 12.60
C GLY A 289 9.16 24.91 12.43
N ALA A 290 8.27 23.94 12.60
CA ALA A 290 8.62 22.52 12.48
C ALA A 290 8.86 22.13 11.02
N THR A 291 9.85 21.27 10.79
CA THR A 291 10.07 20.67 9.47
C THR A 291 9.04 19.56 9.24
N VAL A 292 8.27 19.62 8.15
CA VAL A 292 7.26 18.60 7.83
C VAL A 292 7.72 17.73 6.66
N VAL A 293 7.82 16.43 6.90
CA VAL A 293 8.18 15.42 5.90
C VAL A 293 7.00 14.48 5.72
N GLY A 294 6.39 14.46 4.53
CA GLY A 294 5.25 13.58 4.24
C GLY A 294 5.61 12.46 3.28
N LEU A 295 5.29 11.21 3.63
CA LEU A 295 5.37 10.03 2.77
C LEU A 295 3.97 9.43 2.59
N ILE A 296 3.55 9.24 1.32
CA ILE A 296 2.20 8.78 1.00
C ILE A 296 2.25 7.46 0.22
N VAL A 297 1.50 6.47 0.69
CA VAL A 297 1.17 5.24 -0.04
C VAL A 297 -0.22 5.43 -0.64
N SER A 298 -0.26 5.81 -1.91
CA SER A 298 -1.50 6.11 -2.64
C SER A 298 -2.14 4.85 -3.21
N ASP A 299 -3.44 4.69 -2.98
CA ASP A 299 -4.32 3.73 -3.66
C ASP A 299 -5.14 4.38 -4.80
N PHE A 300 -4.88 5.65 -5.10
CA PHE A 300 -5.49 6.40 -6.21
C PHE A 300 -4.67 6.31 -7.50
N VAL A 301 -5.34 5.93 -8.59
CA VAL A 301 -4.75 5.98 -9.94
C VAL A 301 -4.43 7.44 -10.29
N GLY A 302 -3.19 7.70 -10.69
CA GLY A 302 -2.72 9.03 -11.12
C GLY A 302 -2.03 9.86 -10.04
N ASN A 303 -2.12 9.49 -8.75
CA ASN A 303 -1.47 10.18 -7.62
C ASN A 303 -1.67 11.72 -7.60
N PRO A 304 -2.92 12.20 -7.54
CA PRO A 304 -3.21 13.63 -7.42
C PRO A 304 -2.78 14.23 -6.07
#